data_AF-A0A380JWA9-F1
#
_entry.id   AF-A0A380JWA9-F1
#
_cell.length_a   1.000
_cell.length_b   1.000
_cell.length_c   1.000
_cell.angle_alpha   90.00
_cell.angle_beta   90.00
_cell.angle_gamma   90.00
#
_symmetry.space_group_name_H-M   'P 1'
#
loop_
_entity.id
_entity.type
_entity.pdbx_description
1 polymer ?
#
loop_
_entity_poly.entity_id
_entity_poly.type
_entity_poly.pdbx_seq_one_letter_code
_entity_poly.pdbx_strand_id
1 'polypeptide(L)'
;MVEVIKAFRDKETTNTYYVGDDYSGDRIEELTVNGFLAGNTPKLDTVEEVDLDKLKVDEIKAKLDELGVEYDSKLKKPELLELLKQSAS
;
A
#
# COMPACT_ATOMS: atom_id res chain seq x y z
N MET A 1 19.32 10.16 -5.36
CA MET A 1 19.59 8.73 -5.13
C MET A 1 18.84 8.30 -3.89
N VAL A 2 18.16 7.16 -3.98
CA VAL A 2 17.44 6.50 -2.89
C VAL A 2 17.82 5.04 -2.91
N GLU A 3 18.03 4.47 -1.73
CA GLU A 3 18.42 3.08 -1.60
C GLU A 3 17.25 2.18 -2.00
N VAL A 4 17.54 1.13 -2.77
CA VAL A 4 16.59 0.10 -3.15
C VAL A 4 16.46 -0.87 -1.99
N ILE A 5 15.25 -1.02 -1.46
CA ILE A 5 14.95 -1.95 -0.36
C ILE A 5 14.31 -3.26 -0.85
N LYS A 6 13.90 -3.30 -2.12
CA LYS A 6 13.35 -4.49 -2.76
C LYS A 6 13.74 -4.51 -4.24
N ALA A 7 14.24 -5.66 -4.71
CA ALA A 7 14.67 -5.79 -6.09
C ALA A 7 13.51 -5.57 -7.07
N PHE A 8 13.75 -4.77 -8.10
CA PHE A 8 12.78 -4.50 -9.15
C PHE A 8 13.47 -4.30 -10.50
N ARG A 9 12.71 -4.55 -11.58
CA ARG A 9 13.13 -4.20 -12.93
C ARG A 9 12.47 -2.90 -13.34
N ASP A 10 13.28 -1.91 -13.66
CA ASP A 10 12.79 -0.67 -14.20
C ASP A 10 12.30 -0.88 -15.64
N LYS A 11 11.10 -0.38 -15.95
CA LYS A 11 10.46 -0.59 -17.26
C LYS A 11 10.94 0.42 -18.32
N GLU A 12 11.47 1.56 -17.89
CA GLU A 12 11.90 2.64 -18.79
C GLU A 12 13.33 2.39 -19.27
N THR A 13 14.21 2.08 -18.33
CA THR A 13 15.62 1.79 -18.59
C THR A 13 15.89 0.31 -18.81
N THR A 14 14.92 -0.56 -18.54
CA THR A 14 15.04 -2.04 -18.61
C THR A 14 16.07 -2.62 -17.62
N ASN A 15 16.68 -1.78 -16.77
CA ASN A 15 17.69 -2.15 -15.79
C ASN A 15 17.07 -2.86 -14.58
N THR A 16 17.79 -3.82 -14.03
CA THR A 16 17.38 -4.53 -12.81
C THR A 16 18.20 -4.00 -11.65
N TYR A 17 17.51 -3.54 -10.61
CA TYR A 17 18.10 -3.02 -9.38
C TYR A 17 17.87 -4.03 -8.25
N TYR A 18 18.89 -4.25 -7.43
CA TYR A 18 18.85 -5.17 -6.29
C TYR A 18 18.80 -4.39 -4.98
N VAL A 19 18.53 -5.11 -3.88
CA VAL A 19 18.51 -4.49 -2.55
C VAL A 19 19.89 -3.94 -2.20
N GLY A 20 19.95 -2.68 -1.76
CA GLY A 20 21.18 -1.95 -1.49
C GLY A 20 21.74 -1.18 -2.69
N ASP A 21 21.14 -1.28 -3.88
CA ASP A 21 21.48 -0.41 -5.01
C ASP A 21 20.97 1.02 -4.77
N ASP A 22 21.63 1.98 -5.40
CA ASP A 22 21.17 3.37 -5.44
C ASP A 22 20.34 3.65 -6.69
N TYR A 23 19.07 4.01 -6.50
CA TYR A 23 18.17 4.40 -7.58
C TYR A 23 18.05 5.91 -7.72
N SER A 24 18.15 6.43 -8.94
CA SER A 24 18.07 7.87 -9.24
C SER A 24 17.18 8.19 -10.45
N GLY A 25 16.22 7.32 -10.79
CA GLY A 25 15.27 7.58 -11.87
C GLY A 25 14.07 8.43 -11.43
N ASP A 26 13.19 8.77 -12.37
CA ASP A 26 12.00 9.60 -12.11
C ASP A 26 10.91 8.87 -11.30
N ARG A 27 10.95 7.54 -11.23
CA ARG A 27 9.94 6.72 -10.54
C ARG A 27 10.15 6.59 -9.03
N ILE A 28 10.95 7.46 -8.43
CA ILE A 28 11.26 7.41 -6.99
C ILE A 28 9.98 7.42 -6.14
N GLU A 29 9.04 8.32 -6.44
CA GLU A 29 7.80 8.43 -5.69
C GLU A 29 6.93 7.16 -5.84
N GLU A 30 6.73 6.69 -7.07
CA GLU A 30 5.97 5.46 -7.35
C GLU A 30 6.59 4.26 -6.65
N LEU A 31 7.90 4.07 -6.78
CA LEU A 31 8.62 2.92 -6.22
C LEU A 31 8.70 3.00 -4.69
N THR A 32 8.77 4.19 -4.11
CA THR A 32 8.70 4.39 -2.65
C THR A 32 7.32 4.00 -2.13
N VAL A 33 6.25 4.45 -2.77
CA VAL A 33 4.85 4.09 -2.41
C VAL A 33 4.59 2.59 -2.56
N ASN A 34 5.21 1.94 -3.55
CA ASN A 34 5.12 0.50 -3.73
C ASN A 34 6.08 -0.30 -2.81
N GLY A 35 6.86 0.37 -1.96
CA GLY A 35 7.80 -0.26 -1.03
C GLY A 35 9.05 -0.87 -1.68
N PHE A 36 9.47 -0.39 -2.85
CA PHE A 36 10.70 -0.78 -3.52
C PHE A 36 11.93 0.04 -3.12
N LEU A 37 11.74 1.30 -2.74
CA LEU A 37 12.82 2.20 -2.32
C LEU A 37 12.68 2.59 -0.84
N ALA A 38 13.81 2.84 -0.19
CA ALA A 38 13.89 3.41 1.14
C ALA A 38 13.27 4.81 1.09
N GLY A 39 12.07 4.95 1.64
CA GLY A 39 11.32 6.20 1.64
C GLY A 39 12.05 7.29 2.41
N ASN A 40 12.86 8.07 1.70
CA ASN A 40 13.56 9.23 2.24
C ASN A 40 13.05 10.52 1.60
N THR A 41 11.73 10.69 1.57
CA THR A 41 11.08 11.96 1.26
C THR A 41 10.58 12.60 2.56
N PRO A 42 11.12 13.75 2.98
CA PRO A 42 10.59 14.46 4.13
C PRO A 42 9.21 15.02 3.74
N LYS A 43 8.17 14.54 4.44
CA LYS A 43 6.81 15.10 4.46
C LYS A 43 6.14 15.25 3.09
N LEU A 44 5.47 14.20 2.66
CA LEU A 44 4.09 14.39 2.24
C LEU A 44 3.25 13.41 3.03
N ASP A 45 2.14 13.93 3.54
CA ASP A 45 1.09 13.36 4.36
C ASP A 45 0.36 12.19 3.68
N THR A 46 1.06 11.33 2.93
CA THR A 46 0.52 10.06 2.48
C THR A 46 0.88 9.05 3.54
N VAL A 47 0.21 9.19 4.67
CA VAL A 47 -0.19 8.03 5.46
C VAL A 47 -0.56 6.96 4.44
N GLU A 48 0.01 5.77 4.56
CA GLU A 48 -0.64 4.58 4.02
C GLU A 48 -2.01 4.47 4.72
N GLU A 49 -2.95 5.35 4.35
CA GLU A 49 -4.31 4.95 4.15
C GLU A 49 -4.18 3.84 3.13
N VAL A 50 -4.00 2.62 3.63
CA VAL A 50 -4.43 1.40 2.96
C VAL A 50 -5.66 1.86 2.20
N ASP A 51 -5.61 1.90 0.87
CA ASP A 51 -6.73 2.33 0.04
C ASP A 51 -7.83 1.28 0.29
N LEU A 52 -8.53 1.44 1.41
CA LEU A 52 -9.56 0.54 1.89
C LEU A 52 -10.59 0.45 0.75
N ASP A 53 -10.84 1.56 0.06
CA ASP A 53 -11.70 1.66 -1.13
C ASP A 53 -11.29 0.73 -2.31
N LYS A 54 -10.00 0.42 -2.47
CA LYS A 54 -9.51 -0.53 -3.48
C LYS A 54 -9.64 -1.98 -3.05
N LEU A 55 -9.88 -2.28 -1.77
CA LEU A 55 -10.11 -3.65 -1.31
C LEU A 55 -11.41 -4.21 -1.88
N LYS A 56 -11.39 -5.51 -2.16
CA LYS A 56 -12.59 -6.27 -2.56
C LYS A 56 -13.44 -6.57 -1.32
N VAL A 57 -14.72 -6.86 -1.51
CA VAL A 57 -15.63 -7.25 -0.42
C VAL A 57 -15.06 -8.41 0.40
N ASP A 58 -14.46 -9.41 -0.25
CA ASP A 58 -13.81 -10.53 0.42
C ASP A 58 -12.67 -10.09 1.34
N GLU A 59 -11.79 -9.22 0.87
CA GLU A 59 -10.66 -8.68 1.64
C GLU A 59 -11.13 -7.83 2.83
N ILE A 60 -12.19 -7.04 2.63
CA ILE A 60 -12.79 -6.21 3.70
C ILE A 60 -13.35 -7.12 4.79
N LYS A 61 -14.08 -8.18 4.41
CA LYS A 61 -14.63 -9.17 5.34
C LYS A 61 -13.53 -9.92 6.08
N ALA A 62 -12.47 -10.33 5.37
CA ALA A 62 -11.32 -10.98 5.98
C ALA A 62 -10.69 -10.09 7.05
N LYS A 63 -10.47 -8.80 6.76
CA LYS A 63 -9.94 -7.85 7.74
C LYS A 63 -10.88 -7.64 8.93
N LEU A 64 -12.18 -7.54 8.70
CA LEU A 64 -13.16 -7.44 9.79
C LEU A 64 -13.14 -8.68 10.68
N ASP A 65 -13.04 -9.87 10.09
CA ASP A 65 -12.92 -11.15 10.81
C ASP A 65 -11.61 -11.23 11.62
N GLU A 66 -10.48 -10.81 11.02
CA GLU A 66 -9.19 -10.70 11.72
C GLU A 66 -9.22 -9.73 12.89
N LEU A 67 -10.00 -8.64 12.77
CA LEU A 67 -10.21 -7.68 13.84
C LEU A 67 -11.25 -8.14 14.87
N GLY A 68 -11.90 -9.29 14.65
CA GLY A 68 -12.98 -9.80 15.51
C GLY A 68 -14.25 -8.93 15.48
N VAL A 69 -14.45 -8.19 14.38
CA VAL A 69 -15.58 -7.28 14.21
C VAL A 69 -16.72 -8.01 13.53
N GLU A 70 -17.82 -8.19 14.26
CA GLU A 70 -19.06 -8.72 13.69
C GLU A 70 -19.66 -7.74 12.68
N TYR A 71 -19.90 -8.23 11.47
CA TYR A 71 -20.55 -7.48 10.39
C TYR A 71 -21.79 -8.22 9.91
N ASP A 72 -22.83 -7.46 9.55
CA ASP A 72 -24.06 -8.05 9.04
C ASP A 72 -23.83 -8.52 7.58
N SER A 73 -24.17 -9.77 7.27
CA SER A 73 -23.97 -10.34 5.92
C SER A 73 -24.80 -9.63 4.83
N LYS A 74 -25.77 -8.80 5.21
CA LYS A 74 -26.55 -7.94 4.31
C LYS A 74 -25.84 -6.62 3.96
N LEU A 75 -24.75 -6.28 4.63
CA LEU A 75 -24.01 -5.04 4.36
C LEU A 75 -23.39 -5.07 2.96
N LYS A 76 -23.41 -3.90 2.31
CA LYS A 76 -22.80 -3.70 0.99
C LYS A 76 -21.32 -3.36 1.13
N LYS A 77 -20.58 -3.45 0.02
CA LYS A 77 -19.15 -3.05 -0.05
C LYS A 77 -18.85 -1.74 0.70
N PRO A 78 -19.54 -0.60 0.44
CA PRO A 78 -19.22 0.65 1.12
C PRO A 78 -19.47 0.60 2.63
N GLU A 79 -20.52 -0.08 3.07
CA GLU A 79 -20.86 -0.20 4.49
C GLU A 79 -19.81 -1.03 5.25
N LEU A 80 -19.40 -2.17 4.69
CA LEU A 80 -18.33 -3.00 5.26
C LEU A 80 -17.01 -2.23 5.33
N LEU A 81 -16.76 -1.40 4.33
CA LEU A 81 -15.57 -0.57 4.26
C LEU A 81 -15.54 0.50 5.35
N GLU A 82 -16.66 1.20 5.53
CA GLU A 82 -16.81 2.22 6.54
C GLU A 82 -16.64 1.62 7.94
N LEU A 83 -17.20 0.43 8.16
CA LEU A 83 -17.08 -0.31 9.42
C LEU A 83 -15.62 -0.72 9.69
N LEU A 84 -14.89 -1.14 8.66
CA LEU A 84 -13.46 -1.43 8.75
C LEU A 84 -12.63 -0.16 9.02
N LYS A 85 -12.96 0.97 8.37
CA LYS A 85 -12.33 2.28 8.61
C LYS A 85 -12.51 2.73 10.08
N GLN A 86 -13.72 2.60 10.60
CA GLN A 86 -14.03 2.93 12.00
C GLN A 86 -13.31 2.03 13.00
N SER A 87 -13.19 0.73 12.69
CA SER A 87 -12.55 -0.25 13.58
C SER A 87 -11.03 -0.17 13.58
N ALA A 88 -10.44 0.42 12.53
CA ALA A 88 -9.01 0.63 12.40
C ALA A 88 -8.52 1.99 12.96
N SER A 89 -9.43 2.82 13.49
CA SER A 89 -9.13 4.10 14.16
C SER A 89 -8.82 3.94 15.65
#